data_AF-A0A257G4X3-F1
#
_entry.id   AF-A0A257G4X3-F1
#
_cell.length_a   1.000
_cell.length_b   1.000
_cell.length_c   1.000
_cell.angle_alpha   90.00
_cell.angle_beta   90.00
_cell.angle_gamma   90.00
#
_symmetry.space_group_name_H-M   'P 1'
#
loop_
_entity.id
_entity.type
_entity.pdbx_description
1 polymer ?
#
loop_
_entity_poly.entity_id
_entity_poly.type
_entity_poly.pdbx_seq_one_letter_code
_entity_poly.pdbx_strand_id
1 'polypeptide(L)'
;MESLRTAWAFPADLSLIWWLDHIDCEYDVITDHDLDAEGQLALDPYKAVITSTHPEYHSQKMMDGLEGYLGSGGKLLYLGGNGFYWVTEAREEEPWCIEIRRLNSGIRAWEGKCGEGHLVTTGQRSGLWRDRGRPPQKMVGVGFTTEGMDKSEPFERLSDSYDPEVSWIFDGIGEDELIGNFGLGLGGAAGLEMDRYDLALGTPPHTRLLCSSFGHSDAYPMVPEDMLITMPGYCGTQNPLVRADMTYFTTASGGAVFSAGSIAWSQALPINNGDNNVARITLNVIEGFIR
;
A
#
# COMPACT_ATOMS: atom_id res chain seq x y z
N MET A 1 24.10 6.59 10.71
CA MET A 1 22.70 6.15 10.61
C MET A 1 22.26 5.79 12.01
N GLU A 2 21.50 6.67 12.66
CA GLU A 2 20.67 6.20 13.77
C GLU A 2 19.74 5.12 13.20
N SER A 3 19.60 4.00 13.90
CA SER A 3 18.62 2.97 13.53
C SER A 3 17.24 3.62 13.40
N LEU A 4 16.46 3.23 12.39
CA LEU A 4 15.02 3.50 12.33
C LEU A 4 14.43 3.23 13.72
N ARG A 5 13.86 4.26 14.36
CA ARG A 5 13.31 4.16 15.72
C ARG A 5 11.92 3.50 15.73
N THR A 6 11.57 2.82 14.65
CA THR A 6 10.28 2.19 14.39
C THR A 6 10.48 0.80 13.81
N ALA A 7 9.50 -0.08 14.00
CA ALA A 7 9.48 -1.41 13.39
C ALA A 7 9.30 -1.30 11.86
N TRP A 8 9.87 -2.25 11.11
CA TRP A 8 9.84 -2.29 9.65
C TRP A 8 9.64 -3.73 9.16
N ALA A 9 8.93 -3.92 8.04
CA ALA A 9 8.61 -5.23 7.47
C ALA A 9 7.99 -6.18 8.52
N PHE A 10 8.51 -7.39 8.68
CA PHE A 10 7.89 -8.43 9.52
C PHE A 10 7.51 -7.97 10.95
N PRO A 11 8.39 -7.32 11.74
CA PRO A 11 7.98 -6.73 13.01
C PRO A 11 6.84 -5.70 12.96
N ALA A 12 6.71 -4.93 11.87
CA ALA A 12 5.60 -4.00 11.68
C ALA A 12 4.30 -4.76 11.35
N ASP A 13 4.39 -5.80 10.51
CA ASP A 13 3.27 -6.67 10.12
C ASP A 13 2.65 -7.39 11.32
N LEU A 14 3.43 -7.68 12.37
CA LEU A 14 2.91 -8.25 13.62
C LEU A 14 1.86 -7.37 14.30
N SER A 15 1.78 -6.08 13.99
CA SER A 15 0.71 -5.20 14.48
C SER A 15 -0.66 -5.59 13.93
N LEU A 16 -0.72 -5.99 12.65
CA LEU A 16 -1.92 -6.50 12.00
C LEU A 16 -2.28 -7.88 12.56
N ILE A 17 -1.30 -8.79 12.63
CA ILE A 17 -1.49 -10.14 13.17
C ILE A 17 -2.02 -10.09 14.61
N TRP A 18 -1.38 -9.29 15.47
CA TRP A 18 -1.85 -9.08 16.84
C TRP A 18 -3.30 -8.59 16.89
N TRP A 19 -3.67 -7.66 15.99
CA TRP A 19 -5.01 -7.08 15.99
C TRP A 19 -6.06 -8.09 15.51
N LEU A 20 -5.78 -8.86 14.45
CA LEU A 20 -6.66 -9.92 13.96
C LEU A 20 -6.90 -10.97 15.05
N ASP A 21 -5.85 -11.38 15.76
CA ASP A 21 -5.97 -12.28 16.93
C ASP A 21 -6.80 -11.63 18.05
N HIS A 22 -6.60 -10.32 18.30
CA HIS A 22 -7.28 -9.59 19.36
C HIS A 22 -8.79 -9.49 19.16
N ILE A 23 -9.24 -9.40 17.91
CA ILE A 23 -10.66 -9.35 17.54
C ILE A 23 -11.27 -10.73 17.26
N ASP A 24 -10.51 -11.81 17.46
CA ASP A 24 -10.93 -13.20 17.18
C ASP A 24 -11.36 -13.40 15.72
N CYS A 25 -10.64 -12.77 14.78
CA CYS A 25 -10.86 -12.96 13.35
C CYS A 25 -10.11 -14.22 12.88
N GLU A 26 -10.79 -15.17 12.25
CA GLU A 26 -10.13 -16.29 11.60
C GLU A 26 -9.44 -15.81 10.30
N TYR A 27 -8.16 -16.18 10.13
CA TYR A 27 -7.38 -15.90 8.93
C TYR A 27 -6.35 -17.02 8.69
N ASP A 28 -5.94 -17.16 7.44
CA ASP A 28 -4.76 -17.93 7.05
C ASP A 28 -3.63 -16.97 6.64
N VAL A 29 -2.39 -17.47 6.65
CA VAL A 29 -1.22 -16.72 6.20
C VAL A 29 -0.63 -17.42 4.98
N ILE A 30 -0.54 -16.68 3.88
CA ILE A 30 0.20 -17.07 2.68
C ILE A 30 1.40 -16.14 2.51
N THR A 31 2.43 -16.60 1.84
CA THR A 31 3.63 -15.83 1.54
C THR A 31 3.65 -15.37 0.09
N ASP A 32 4.46 -14.36 -0.21
CA ASP A 32 4.76 -13.96 -1.59
C ASP A 32 5.30 -15.13 -2.43
N HIS A 33 6.00 -16.10 -1.81
CA HIS A 33 6.49 -17.28 -2.55
C HIS A 33 5.35 -18.23 -2.92
N ASP A 34 4.31 -18.36 -2.09
CA ASP A 34 3.13 -19.14 -2.41
C ASP A 34 2.35 -18.49 -3.57
N LEU A 35 2.21 -17.16 -3.51
CA LEU A 35 1.57 -16.39 -4.58
C LEU A 35 2.38 -16.42 -5.89
N ASP A 36 3.72 -16.41 -5.84
CA ASP A 36 4.57 -16.56 -7.03
C ASP A 36 4.44 -17.96 -7.66
N ALA A 37 4.36 -18.99 -6.81
CA ALA A 37 4.28 -20.38 -7.24
C ALA A 37 2.91 -20.72 -7.85
N GLU A 38 1.82 -20.27 -7.23
CA GLU A 38 0.46 -20.70 -7.56
C GLU A 38 -0.37 -19.63 -8.29
N GLY A 39 0.09 -18.37 -8.28
CA GLY A 39 -0.63 -17.25 -8.87
C GLY A 39 -2.01 -17.07 -8.23
N GLN A 40 -3.02 -16.79 -9.05
CA GLN A 40 -4.39 -16.59 -8.59
C GLN A 40 -4.94 -17.75 -7.73
N LEU A 41 -4.50 -19.00 -7.98
CA LEU A 41 -5.02 -20.18 -7.27
C LEU A 41 -4.75 -20.13 -5.76
N ALA A 42 -3.67 -19.46 -5.33
CA ALA A 42 -3.40 -19.23 -3.91
C ALA A 42 -4.44 -18.31 -3.26
N LEU A 43 -5.14 -17.49 -4.04
CA LEU A 43 -6.09 -16.47 -3.55
C LEU A 43 -7.56 -16.91 -3.68
N ASP A 44 -7.87 -17.79 -4.64
CA ASP A 44 -9.24 -18.26 -4.93
C ASP A 44 -10.03 -18.80 -3.72
N PRO A 45 -9.41 -19.44 -2.70
CA PRO A 45 -10.14 -19.88 -1.51
C PRO A 45 -10.68 -18.74 -0.63
N TYR A 46 -10.17 -17.52 -0.77
CA TYR A 46 -10.39 -16.44 0.18
C TYR A 46 -11.38 -15.39 -0.32
N LYS A 47 -12.37 -15.04 0.52
CA LYS A 47 -13.33 -13.97 0.26
C LYS A 47 -12.68 -12.59 0.17
N ALA A 48 -11.63 -12.39 0.95
CA ALA A 48 -10.86 -11.17 1.00
C ALA A 48 -9.39 -11.50 1.30
N VAL A 49 -8.48 -10.70 0.75
CA VAL A 49 -7.04 -10.76 0.98
C VAL A 49 -6.60 -9.45 1.63
N ILE A 50 -5.69 -9.51 2.60
CA ILE A 50 -5.11 -8.33 3.27
C ILE A 50 -3.61 -8.33 2.99
N THR A 51 -3.06 -7.20 2.55
CA THR A 51 -1.61 -7.07 2.38
C THR A 51 -0.90 -6.84 3.71
N SER A 52 0.39 -7.12 3.75
CA SER A 52 1.29 -6.63 4.78
C SER A 52 1.45 -5.09 4.74
N THR A 53 2.23 -4.54 5.67
CA THR A 53 2.48 -3.09 5.78
C THR A 53 3.28 -2.53 4.60
N HIS A 54 4.09 -3.35 3.94
CA HIS A 54 5.00 -2.86 2.90
C HIS A 54 5.31 -3.91 1.81
N PRO A 55 4.33 -4.25 0.95
CA PRO A 55 4.48 -5.23 -0.13
C PRO A 55 5.22 -4.66 -1.35
N GLU A 56 6.45 -4.16 -1.17
CA GLU A 56 7.19 -3.35 -2.17
C GLU A 56 7.64 -4.13 -3.43
N TYR A 57 7.97 -5.42 -3.27
CA TYR A 57 8.61 -6.24 -4.29
C TYR A 57 7.65 -7.30 -4.81
N HIS A 58 7.33 -7.28 -6.10
CA HIS A 58 6.44 -8.27 -6.71
C HIS A 58 6.98 -8.80 -8.05
N SER A 59 6.68 -10.06 -8.34
CA SER A 59 6.98 -10.73 -9.60
C SER A 59 5.82 -10.63 -10.56
N GLN A 60 6.08 -10.93 -11.83
CA GLN A 60 5.01 -10.91 -12.82
C GLN A 60 3.89 -11.88 -12.44
N LYS A 61 4.22 -13.09 -11.98
CA LYS A 61 3.20 -14.09 -11.60
C LYS A 61 2.35 -13.61 -10.43
N MET A 62 2.96 -12.97 -9.43
CA MET A 62 2.22 -12.39 -8.31
C MET A 62 1.31 -11.26 -8.76
N MET A 63 1.81 -10.34 -9.59
CA MET A 63 1.01 -9.25 -10.16
C MET A 63 -0.18 -9.79 -10.97
N ASP A 64 0.06 -10.78 -11.84
CA ASP A 64 -0.96 -11.42 -12.66
C ASP A 64 -1.98 -12.17 -11.79
N GLY A 65 -1.53 -12.79 -10.69
CA GLY A 65 -2.39 -13.48 -9.72
C GLY A 65 -3.35 -12.54 -8.98
N LEU A 66 -2.84 -11.41 -8.49
CA LEU A 66 -3.66 -10.38 -7.82
C LEU A 66 -4.66 -9.73 -8.78
N GLU A 67 -4.22 -9.38 -9.99
CA GLU A 67 -5.11 -8.82 -11.03
C GLU A 67 -6.19 -9.83 -11.43
N GLY A 68 -5.85 -11.12 -11.55
CA GLY A 68 -6.81 -12.20 -11.82
C GLY A 68 -7.82 -12.41 -10.69
N TYR A 69 -7.36 -12.39 -9.43
CA TYR A 69 -8.21 -12.46 -8.25
C TYR A 69 -9.22 -11.30 -8.21
N LEU A 70 -8.75 -10.06 -8.38
CA LEU A 70 -9.63 -8.89 -8.43
C LEU A 70 -10.58 -8.91 -9.64
N GLY A 71 -10.10 -9.38 -10.79
CA GLY A 71 -10.86 -9.53 -12.03
C GLY A 71 -11.96 -10.60 -11.95
N SER A 72 -11.86 -11.55 -11.03
CA SER A 72 -12.82 -12.63 -10.81
C SER A 72 -13.77 -12.40 -9.63
N GLY A 73 -13.73 -11.22 -9.01
CA GLY A 73 -14.62 -10.83 -7.92
C GLY A 73 -13.98 -10.85 -6.53
N GLY A 74 -12.67 -11.09 -6.47
CA GLY A 74 -11.88 -11.01 -5.24
C GLY A 74 -11.88 -9.63 -4.62
N LYS A 75 -11.62 -9.56 -3.31
CA LYS A 75 -11.61 -8.32 -2.54
C LYS A 75 -10.28 -8.14 -1.83
N LEU A 76 -9.70 -6.95 -1.91
CA LEU A 76 -8.36 -6.66 -1.39
C LEU A 76 -8.36 -5.48 -0.42
N LEU A 77 -7.81 -5.69 0.78
CA LEU A 77 -7.45 -4.64 1.72
C LEU A 77 -5.95 -4.37 1.59
N TYR A 78 -5.59 -3.27 0.95
CA TYR A 78 -4.22 -2.79 0.88
C TYR A 78 -3.93 -1.87 2.07
N LEU A 79 -3.37 -2.44 3.14
CA LEU A 79 -3.14 -1.76 4.44
C LEU A 79 -1.69 -1.28 4.63
N GLY A 80 -1.00 -1.05 3.50
CA GLY A 80 0.40 -0.64 3.46
C GLY A 80 0.65 0.59 2.60
N GLY A 81 1.93 0.88 2.40
CA GLY A 81 2.45 1.93 1.52
C GLY A 81 3.58 1.40 0.63
N ASN A 82 3.80 2.07 -0.51
CA ASN A 82 4.79 1.71 -1.53
C ASN A 82 4.70 0.23 -1.97
N GLY A 83 3.48 -0.26 -2.13
CA GLY A 83 3.21 -1.60 -2.62
C GLY A 83 3.43 -1.71 -4.12
N PHE A 84 3.83 -2.90 -4.56
CA PHE A 84 3.89 -3.27 -5.99
C PHE A 84 4.82 -2.35 -6.81
N TYR A 85 5.92 -1.91 -6.19
CA TYR A 85 6.79 -0.88 -6.75
C TYR A 85 7.86 -1.49 -7.67
N TRP A 86 8.63 -2.44 -7.15
CA TRP A 86 9.74 -3.07 -7.86
C TRP A 86 9.35 -4.35 -8.57
N VAL A 87 9.83 -4.48 -9.80
CA VAL A 87 9.87 -5.72 -10.56
C VAL A 87 10.95 -6.63 -9.99
N THR A 88 10.54 -7.76 -9.45
CA THR A 88 11.44 -8.81 -8.91
C THR A 88 11.07 -10.17 -9.48
N GLU A 89 12.00 -11.11 -9.53
CA GLU A 89 11.68 -12.47 -9.97
C GLU A 89 12.45 -13.48 -9.14
N ALA A 90 11.78 -14.55 -8.70
CA ALA A 90 12.42 -15.71 -8.11
C ALA A 90 13.13 -16.54 -9.19
N ARG A 91 14.22 -17.20 -8.83
CA ARG A 91 14.87 -18.19 -9.70
C ARG A 91 14.07 -19.49 -9.66
N GLU A 92 13.61 -19.98 -10.82
CA GLU A 92 12.76 -21.18 -10.90
C GLU A 92 13.35 -22.41 -10.20
N GLU A 93 14.63 -22.70 -10.41
CA GLU A 93 15.32 -23.84 -9.77
C GLU A 93 15.79 -23.54 -8.34
N GLU A 94 15.81 -22.27 -7.93
CA GLU A 94 16.32 -21.81 -6.63
C GLU A 94 15.38 -20.73 -6.07
N PRO A 95 14.11 -21.06 -5.73
CA PRO A 95 13.08 -20.06 -5.43
C PRO A 95 13.38 -19.18 -4.20
N TRP A 96 14.32 -19.59 -3.34
CA TRP A 96 14.85 -18.78 -2.25
C TRP A 96 15.78 -17.63 -2.71
N CYS A 97 16.11 -17.55 -4.01
CA CYS A 97 16.91 -16.51 -4.62
C CYS A 97 16.04 -15.56 -5.44
N ILE A 98 15.89 -14.31 -4.99
CA ILE A 98 15.16 -13.25 -5.68
C ILE A 98 16.14 -12.33 -6.44
N GLU A 99 15.88 -12.07 -7.73
CA GLU A 99 16.60 -11.09 -8.53
C GLU A 99 15.82 -9.77 -8.63
N ILE A 100 16.53 -8.66 -8.42
CA ILE A 100 16.06 -7.29 -8.69
C ILE A 100 17.20 -6.48 -9.31
N ARG A 101 16.88 -5.59 -10.24
CA ARG A 101 17.81 -4.58 -10.77
C ARG A 101 17.19 -3.20 -10.70
N ARG A 102 17.71 -2.35 -9.80
CA ARG A 102 17.29 -0.95 -9.72
C ARG A 102 17.94 -0.17 -10.85
N LEU A 103 17.12 0.51 -11.65
CA LEU A 103 17.56 1.19 -12.88
C LEU A 103 17.65 2.69 -12.63
N ASN A 104 17.18 3.50 -13.57
CA ASN A 104 17.26 4.96 -13.57
C ASN A 104 16.05 5.67 -12.92
N SER A 105 15.02 4.93 -12.54
CA SER A 105 13.80 5.44 -11.86
C SER A 105 13.72 4.90 -10.43
N GLY A 106 12.94 5.58 -9.59
CA GLY A 106 12.60 5.14 -8.25
C GLY A 106 13.61 5.48 -7.15
N ILE A 107 13.15 5.42 -5.89
CA ILE A 107 14.00 5.55 -4.70
C ILE A 107 14.95 4.35 -4.59
N ARG A 108 16.25 4.60 -4.76
CA ARG A 108 17.23 3.54 -4.92
C ARG A 108 18.51 3.82 -4.14
N ALA A 109 18.94 2.83 -3.37
CA ALA A 109 20.21 2.86 -2.65
C ALA A 109 21.42 2.64 -3.57
N TRP A 110 21.20 2.07 -4.75
CA TRP A 110 22.20 1.78 -5.78
C TRP A 110 21.53 1.77 -7.15
N GLU A 111 22.35 1.95 -8.20
CA GLU A 111 21.90 1.95 -9.59
C GLU A 111 22.68 0.90 -10.38
N GLY A 112 21.95 0.05 -11.12
CA GLY A 112 22.53 -0.91 -12.06
C GLY A 112 23.21 -0.20 -13.22
N LYS A 113 24.24 -0.84 -13.81
CA LYS A 113 24.99 -0.22 -14.91
C LYS A 113 24.13 -0.12 -16.17
N CYS A 114 24.46 0.88 -17.01
CA CYS A 114 23.87 1.01 -18.34
C CYS A 114 23.99 -0.31 -19.14
N GLY A 115 22.88 -0.75 -19.74
CA GLY A 115 22.82 -1.99 -20.51
C GLY A 115 22.56 -3.26 -19.68
N GLU A 116 22.66 -3.20 -18.34
CA GLU A 116 22.44 -4.34 -17.43
C GLU A 116 21.04 -4.35 -16.82
N GLY A 117 20.04 -3.76 -17.50
CA GLY A 117 18.71 -3.50 -16.93
C GLY A 117 17.67 -4.61 -17.07
N HIS A 118 18.04 -5.74 -17.67
CA HIS A 118 17.17 -6.91 -17.79
C HIS A 118 17.57 -7.97 -16.76
N LEU A 119 16.58 -8.59 -16.14
CA LEU A 119 16.75 -9.72 -15.25
C LEU A 119 17.36 -10.88 -16.03
N VAL A 120 18.34 -11.56 -15.42
CA VAL A 120 18.92 -12.78 -15.98
C VAL A 120 17.94 -13.95 -15.82
N THR A 121 17.12 -13.95 -14.76
CA THR A 121 16.13 -14.99 -14.49
C THR A 121 15.10 -15.14 -15.60
N THR A 122 14.57 -14.02 -16.11
CA THR A 122 13.42 -14.04 -17.03
C THR A 122 13.68 -13.31 -18.35
N GLY A 123 14.79 -12.59 -18.47
CA GLY A 123 15.07 -11.71 -19.61
C GLY A 123 14.21 -10.44 -19.64
N GLN A 124 13.32 -10.24 -18.67
CA GLN A 124 12.44 -9.08 -18.61
C GLN A 124 13.17 -7.84 -18.13
N ARG A 125 12.70 -6.66 -18.54
CA ARG A 125 13.20 -5.39 -18.00
C ARG A 125 12.80 -5.27 -16.52
N SER A 126 13.77 -5.02 -15.64
CA SER A 126 13.54 -4.74 -14.23
C SER A 126 13.18 -3.25 -14.03
N GLY A 127 13.38 -2.71 -12.84
CA GLY A 127 12.97 -1.36 -12.47
C GLY A 127 11.55 -1.34 -11.91
N LEU A 128 10.81 -0.26 -12.19
CA LEU A 128 9.48 -0.05 -11.63
C LEU A 128 8.40 -0.73 -12.47
N TRP A 129 7.36 -1.25 -11.82
CA TRP A 129 6.14 -1.71 -12.52
C TRP A 129 5.45 -0.59 -13.29
N ARG A 130 5.50 0.65 -12.77
CA ARG A 130 5.05 1.86 -13.46
C ARG A 130 5.70 2.05 -14.83
N ASP A 131 7.02 1.83 -14.94
CA ASP A 131 7.76 1.98 -16.20
C ASP A 131 7.45 0.87 -17.22
N ARG A 132 6.72 -0.17 -16.78
CA ARG A 132 6.18 -1.24 -17.61
C ARG A 132 4.69 -1.07 -17.91
N GLY A 133 4.11 0.09 -17.60
CA GLY A 133 2.70 0.38 -17.82
C GLY A 133 1.75 -0.31 -16.83
N ARG A 134 2.28 -0.83 -15.72
CA ARG A 134 1.53 -1.45 -14.61
C ARG A 134 1.73 -0.71 -13.28
N PRO A 135 1.53 0.62 -13.20
CA PRO A 135 1.63 1.33 -11.93
C PRO A 135 0.62 0.81 -10.90
N PRO A 136 0.94 0.83 -9.59
CA PRO A 136 0.07 0.32 -8.52
C PRO A 136 -1.34 0.92 -8.53
N GLN A 137 -1.48 2.18 -8.96
CA GLN A 137 -2.76 2.89 -9.07
C GLN A 137 -3.81 2.10 -9.87
N LYS A 138 -3.40 1.35 -10.91
CA LYS A 138 -4.32 0.52 -11.71
C LYS A 138 -4.93 -0.63 -10.92
N MET A 139 -4.21 -1.16 -9.93
CA MET A 139 -4.60 -2.35 -9.18
C MET A 139 -5.20 -1.99 -7.82
N VAL A 140 -4.63 -1.01 -7.12
CA VAL A 140 -5.02 -0.67 -5.75
C VAL A 140 -5.45 0.79 -5.59
N GLY A 141 -5.65 1.52 -6.68
CA GLY A 141 -6.22 2.89 -6.66
C GLY A 141 -5.28 3.99 -6.16
N VAL A 142 -4.18 3.61 -5.53
CA VAL A 142 -3.12 4.51 -5.07
C VAL A 142 -1.75 3.95 -5.46
N GLY A 143 -0.72 4.79 -5.42
CA GLY A 143 0.66 4.33 -5.55
C GLY A 143 1.67 5.34 -5.02
N PHE A 144 2.90 4.87 -4.83
CA PHE A 144 3.96 5.56 -4.08
C PHE A 144 4.19 7.01 -4.52
N THR A 145 4.23 7.91 -3.53
CA THR A 145 4.42 9.35 -3.75
C THR A 145 5.58 9.94 -2.96
N THR A 146 5.91 9.40 -1.78
CA THR A 146 6.89 9.98 -0.86
C THR A 146 7.27 9.04 0.28
N GLU A 147 8.50 9.15 0.76
CA GLU A 147 8.99 8.53 1.99
C GLU A 147 9.51 9.58 2.98
N GLY A 148 9.44 9.31 4.28
CA GLY A 148 9.97 10.16 5.34
C GLY A 148 9.96 9.47 6.69
N MET A 149 10.99 9.73 7.51
CA MET A 149 11.29 8.92 8.70
C MET A 149 11.35 9.74 10.00
N ASP A 150 10.82 10.97 10.01
CA ASP A 150 10.86 11.87 11.17
C ASP A 150 9.59 11.81 12.03
N LYS A 151 8.40 11.79 11.40
CA LYS A 151 7.09 11.68 12.06
C LYS A 151 6.03 11.10 11.11
N SER A 152 4.96 10.56 11.66
CA SER A 152 3.75 10.21 10.91
C SER A 152 2.58 11.08 11.38
N GLU A 153 1.64 11.33 10.48
CA GLU A 153 0.53 12.27 10.63
C GLU A 153 -0.83 11.55 10.57
N PRO A 154 -1.94 12.22 10.93
CA PRO A 154 -3.29 11.66 10.75
C PRO A 154 -3.83 11.84 9.33
N PHE A 155 -4.98 11.20 9.09
CA PHE A 155 -5.86 11.45 7.94
C PHE A 155 -7.06 12.32 8.34
N GLU A 156 -7.53 13.13 7.39
CA GLU A 156 -8.82 13.82 7.42
C GLU A 156 -9.78 13.21 6.40
N ARG A 157 -11.05 13.12 6.78
CA ARG A 157 -12.13 12.68 5.89
C ARG A 157 -12.39 13.69 4.79
N LEU A 158 -12.59 13.20 3.58
CA LEU A 158 -12.98 13.98 2.40
C LEU A 158 -14.47 13.76 2.08
N SER A 159 -15.01 14.54 1.13
CA SER A 159 -16.43 14.53 0.77
C SER A 159 -16.96 13.15 0.38
N ASP A 160 -16.15 12.34 -0.30
CA ASP A 160 -16.56 11.01 -0.77
C ASP A 160 -16.78 10.04 0.39
N SER A 161 -16.19 10.26 1.56
CA SER A 161 -16.42 9.43 2.76
C SER A 161 -17.83 9.54 3.33
N TYR A 162 -18.62 10.51 2.87
CA TYR A 162 -20.00 10.73 3.27
C TYR A 162 -21.01 10.25 2.22
N ASP A 163 -20.55 9.73 1.08
CA ASP A 163 -21.42 9.10 0.08
C ASP A 163 -22.11 7.88 0.72
N PRO A 164 -23.45 7.79 0.70
CA PRO A 164 -24.20 6.67 1.29
C PRO A 164 -23.70 5.29 0.86
N GLU A 165 -23.17 5.14 -0.36
CA GLU A 165 -22.67 3.86 -0.89
C GLU A 165 -21.41 3.35 -0.15
N VAL A 166 -20.63 4.24 0.47
CA VAL A 166 -19.36 3.90 1.15
C VAL A 166 -19.30 4.38 2.60
N SER A 167 -20.33 5.10 3.07
CA SER A 167 -20.42 5.62 4.43
C SER A 167 -20.27 4.55 5.52
N TRP A 168 -20.63 3.30 5.22
CA TRP A 168 -20.47 2.13 6.11
C TRP A 168 -19.01 1.87 6.52
N ILE A 169 -18.02 2.31 5.71
CA ILE A 169 -16.59 2.22 6.07
C ILE A 169 -16.30 3.04 7.33
N PHE A 170 -17.05 4.13 7.54
CA PHE A 170 -16.88 5.09 8.61
C PHE A 170 -17.91 4.96 9.73
N ASP A 171 -18.66 3.84 9.79
CA ASP A 171 -19.58 3.58 10.88
C ASP A 171 -18.85 3.61 12.23
N GLY A 172 -19.31 4.49 13.13
CA GLY A 172 -18.70 4.70 14.45
C GLY A 172 -17.54 5.70 14.48
N ILE A 173 -17.26 6.41 13.38
CA ILE A 173 -16.25 7.48 13.30
C ILE A 173 -16.92 8.86 13.31
N GLY A 174 -16.42 9.79 14.11
CA GLY A 174 -16.91 11.17 14.13
C GLY A 174 -16.71 11.91 12.79
N GLU A 175 -17.50 12.96 12.55
CA GLU A 175 -17.36 13.78 11.33
C GLU A 175 -16.04 14.56 11.30
N ASP A 176 -15.67 15.20 12.41
CA ASP A 176 -14.43 15.98 12.56
C ASP A 176 -13.29 15.19 13.23
N GLU A 177 -13.42 13.86 13.33
CA GLU A 177 -12.44 13.02 14.00
C GLU A 177 -11.22 12.78 13.11
N LEU A 178 -10.03 13.15 13.60
CA LEU A 178 -8.77 12.82 12.94
C LEU A 178 -8.50 11.32 13.03
N ILE A 179 -8.34 10.69 11.87
CA ILE A 179 -8.13 9.24 11.77
C ILE A 179 -6.64 8.96 11.96
N GLY A 180 -6.30 8.14 12.95
CA GLY A 180 -4.92 7.71 13.19
C GLY A 180 -3.98 8.84 13.62
N ASN A 181 -4.44 9.77 14.45
CA ASN A 181 -3.58 10.75 15.15
C ASN A 181 -2.81 10.09 16.33
N PHE A 182 -2.31 8.88 16.08
CA PHE A 182 -1.60 8.01 16.98
C PHE A 182 -1.02 6.85 16.15
N GLY A 183 0.04 6.22 16.63
CA GLY A 183 0.58 5.03 15.99
C GLY A 183 1.94 4.65 16.55
N LEU A 184 2.26 3.34 16.52
CA LEU A 184 3.61 2.88 16.84
C LEU A 184 4.63 3.32 15.79
N GLY A 185 4.17 3.46 14.53
CA GLY A 185 4.93 4.07 13.44
C GLY A 185 5.00 5.57 13.59
N LEU A 186 5.99 6.07 14.32
CA LEU A 186 6.31 7.50 14.44
C LEU A 186 5.14 8.44 14.82
N GLY A 187 4.15 7.93 15.56
CA GLY A 187 3.11 8.73 16.20
C GLY A 187 1.83 8.97 15.41
N GLY A 188 1.68 8.43 14.20
CA GLY A 188 0.49 8.58 13.37
C GLY A 188 0.24 7.38 12.44
N ALA A 189 -0.86 7.40 11.70
CA ALA A 189 -1.23 6.33 10.75
C ALA A 189 -0.85 6.63 9.29
N ALA A 190 -0.45 7.87 8.97
CA ALA A 190 0.04 8.29 7.66
C ALA A 190 1.52 8.69 7.73
N GLY A 191 2.42 7.82 7.27
CA GLY A 191 3.83 8.15 7.12
C GLY A 191 4.69 6.93 6.88
N LEU A 192 5.99 7.09 7.12
CA LEU A 192 7.05 6.20 6.64
C LEU A 192 7.13 6.21 5.12
N GLU A 193 6.18 5.57 4.46
CA GLU A 193 5.98 5.67 3.02
C GLU A 193 4.49 5.77 2.73
N MET A 194 4.15 6.60 1.75
CA MET A 194 2.78 6.98 1.47
C MET A 194 2.47 6.91 -0.02
N ASP A 195 1.22 6.58 -0.31
CA ASP A 195 0.68 6.41 -1.64
C ASP A 195 -0.45 7.39 -1.91
N ARG A 196 -0.56 7.86 -3.15
CA ARG A 196 -1.61 8.82 -3.56
C ARG A 196 -2.49 8.28 -4.68
N TYR A 197 -3.71 8.78 -4.72
CA TYR A 197 -4.62 8.70 -5.86
C TYR A 197 -4.06 9.48 -7.04
N ASP A 198 -4.10 8.90 -8.25
CA ASP A 198 -3.68 9.58 -9.48
C ASP A 198 -4.32 8.96 -10.75
N LEU A 199 -5.23 9.71 -11.39
CA LEU A 199 -5.88 9.26 -12.63
C LEU A 199 -4.91 9.15 -13.81
N ALA A 200 -3.86 9.97 -13.86
CA ALA A 200 -2.88 9.92 -14.95
C ALA A 200 -2.05 8.63 -14.89
N LEU A 201 -1.94 8.02 -13.70
CA LEU A 201 -1.32 6.72 -13.49
C LEU A 201 -2.31 5.56 -13.52
N GLY A 202 -3.59 5.82 -13.82
CA GLY A 202 -4.57 4.78 -14.11
C GLY A 202 -5.38 4.32 -12.91
N THR A 203 -5.49 5.14 -11.86
CA THR A 203 -6.52 4.93 -10.82
C THR A 203 -7.89 4.75 -11.49
N PRO A 204 -8.70 3.72 -11.12
CA PRO A 204 -10.01 3.51 -11.72
C PRO A 204 -10.90 4.77 -11.59
N PRO A 205 -11.55 5.24 -12.67
CA PRO A 205 -12.25 6.54 -12.66
C PRO A 205 -13.40 6.68 -11.66
N HIS A 206 -13.98 5.57 -11.19
CA HIS A 206 -15.06 5.55 -10.21
C HIS A 206 -14.58 5.38 -8.76
N THR A 207 -13.26 5.44 -8.53
CA THR A 207 -12.66 5.36 -7.20
C THR A 207 -13.12 6.52 -6.33
N ARG A 208 -13.51 6.22 -5.08
CA ARG A 208 -13.84 7.18 -4.04
C ARG A 208 -12.56 7.55 -3.29
N LEU A 209 -12.29 8.84 -3.18
CA LEU A 209 -11.16 9.37 -2.41
C LEU A 209 -11.66 9.73 -1.01
N LEU A 210 -11.55 8.78 -0.08
CA LEU A 210 -12.24 8.82 1.19
C LEU A 210 -11.56 9.73 2.21
N CYS A 211 -10.25 9.65 2.31
CA CYS A 211 -9.47 10.47 3.25
C CYS A 211 -8.14 10.89 2.62
N SER A 212 -7.54 11.94 3.17
CA SER A 212 -6.17 12.33 2.82
C SER A 212 -5.43 12.81 4.06
N SER A 213 -4.13 12.54 4.10
CA SER A 213 -3.26 13.00 5.19
C SER A 213 -2.69 14.39 4.92
N PHE A 214 -2.25 15.07 5.98
CA PHE A 214 -1.76 16.45 5.94
C PHE A 214 -0.71 16.68 7.03
N GLY A 215 -0.04 17.84 7.01
CA GLY A 215 0.88 18.23 8.09
C GLY A 215 2.32 17.68 7.99
N HIS A 216 2.61 16.97 6.90
CA HIS A 216 3.93 16.37 6.63
C HIS A 216 5.06 17.41 6.59
N SER A 217 6.23 17.04 7.13
CA SER A 217 7.41 17.91 7.16
C SER A 217 8.17 17.89 5.83
N ASP A 218 9.19 18.75 5.73
CA ASP A 218 10.09 18.72 4.57
C ASP A 218 11.06 17.52 4.56
N ALA A 219 11.01 16.65 5.58
CA ALA A 219 11.71 15.38 5.58
C ALA A 219 11.05 14.32 4.68
N TYR A 220 9.86 14.63 4.14
CA TYR A 220 9.16 13.85 3.12
C TYR A 220 9.37 14.47 1.73
N PRO A 221 10.44 14.10 1.00
CA PRO A 221 10.58 14.45 -0.41
C PRO A 221 9.67 13.58 -1.27
N MET A 222 9.18 14.16 -2.37
CA MET A 222 8.51 13.40 -3.43
C MET A 222 9.45 12.36 -4.06
N VAL A 223 8.87 11.32 -4.65
CA VAL A 223 9.61 10.31 -5.41
C VAL A 223 10.26 10.87 -6.69
N PRO A 224 11.46 10.41 -7.09
CA PRO A 224 12.18 10.95 -8.25
C PRO A 224 11.44 10.80 -9.59
N GLU A 225 10.66 9.74 -9.77
CA GLU A 225 9.91 9.47 -11.01
C GLU A 225 8.76 10.44 -11.27
N ASP A 226 8.39 11.25 -10.28
CA ASP A 226 7.43 12.35 -10.43
C ASP A 226 8.11 13.72 -10.61
N MET A 227 9.44 13.78 -10.53
CA MET A 227 10.21 15.00 -10.74
C MET A 227 10.73 15.09 -12.17
N LEU A 228 10.11 15.95 -12.98
CA LEU A 228 10.60 16.20 -14.35
C LEU A 228 11.90 17.02 -14.36
N ILE A 229 12.03 17.96 -13.44
CA ILE A 229 13.20 18.83 -13.28
C ILE A 229 13.46 19.07 -11.79
N THR A 230 14.74 19.09 -11.42
CA THR A 230 15.17 19.42 -10.06
C THR A 230 14.93 20.91 -9.76
N MET A 231 14.05 21.19 -8.80
CA MET A 231 13.67 22.53 -8.36
C MET A 231 13.24 22.48 -6.88
N PRO A 232 13.32 23.58 -6.11
CA PRO A 232 12.68 23.63 -4.78
C PRO A 232 11.17 23.39 -4.85
N GLY A 233 10.56 22.98 -3.73
CA GLY A 233 9.11 22.78 -3.64
C GLY A 233 8.60 21.35 -3.83
N TYR A 234 9.45 20.33 -3.65
CA TYR A 234 9.06 18.92 -3.72
C TYR A 234 8.93 18.22 -2.36
N CYS A 235 8.98 18.97 -1.26
CA CYS A 235 8.88 18.41 0.09
C CYS A 235 7.53 18.71 0.75
N GLY A 236 7.24 18.03 1.87
CA GLY A 236 5.91 17.99 2.50
C GLY A 236 5.24 19.32 2.80
N THR A 237 5.97 20.33 3.27
CA THR A 237 5.32 21.63 3.60
C THR A 237 4.98 22.47 2.35
N GLN A 238 5.46 22.04 1.18
CA GLN A 238 5.46 22.84 -0.04
C GLN A 238 4.68 22.18 -1.18
N ASN A 239 4.54 20.85 -1.16
CA ASN A 239 4.02 20.10 -2.29
C ASN A 239 2.75 19.30 -1.95
N PRO A 240 1.61 19.57 -2.60
CA PRO A 240 0.35 18.88 -2.30
C PRO A 240 0.35 17.39 -2.72
N LEU A 241 1.34 16.91 -3.46
CA LEU A 241 1.47 15.49 -3.79
C LEU A 241 2.10 14.67 -2.65
N VAL A 242 2.68 15.32 -1.65
CA VAL A 242 3.24 14.65 -0.46
C VAL A 242 2.10 14.42 0.55
N ARG A 243 1.37 13.33 0.34
CA ARG A 243 0.26 12.86 1.19
C ARG A 243 -0.02 11.38 0.94
N ALA A 244 -0.49 10.66 1.95
CA ALA A 244 -1.23 9.43 1.79
C ALA A 244 -2.71 9.72 1.47
N ASP A 245 -3.30 8.94 0.57
CA ASP A 245 -4.73 8.94 0.25
C ASP A 245 -5.36 7.59 0.60
N MET A 246 -6.52 7.62 1.26
CA MET A 246 -7.35 6.44 1.51
C MET A 246 -8.42 6.34 0.41
N THR A 247 -8.51 5.19 -0.26
CA THR A 247 -9.42 5.03 -1.40
C THR A 247 -10.23 3.75 -1.35
N TYR A 248 -11.36 3.76 -2.07
CA TYR A 248 -12.19 2.57 -2.29
C TYR A 248 -12.74 2.54 -3.71
N PHE A 249 -12.73 1.36 -4.34
CA PHE A 249 -13.45 1.13 -5.61
C PHE A 249 -13.88 -0.33 -5.76
N THR A 250 -14.84 -0.56 -6.66
CA THR A 250 -15.34 -1.90 -7.01
C THR A 250 -14.82 -2.36 -8.37
N THR A 251 -14.79 -3.67 -8.61
CA THR A 251 -14.45 -4.25 -9.92
C THR A 251 -15.71 -4.72 -10.64
N ALA A 252 -15.61 -4.90 -11.97
CA ALA A 252 -16.77 -5.29 -12.79
C ALA A 252 -17.40 -6.63 -12.38
N SER A 253 -16.61 -7.52 -11.79
CA SER A 253 -17.04 -8.86 -11.35
C SER A 253 -17.51 -8.91 -9.90
N GLY A 254 -17.79 -7.75 -9.29
CA GLY A 254 -18.24 -7.67 -7.88
C GLY A 254 -17.11 -7.72 -6.85
N GLY A 255 -15.85 -7.61 -7.30
CA GLY A 255 -14.71 -7.44 -6.42
C GLY A 255 -14.63 -6.02 -5.87
N ALA A 256 -13.71 -5.78 -4.95
CA ALA A 256 -13.52 -4.48 -4.33
C ALA A 256 -12.10 -4.29 -3.83
N VAL A 257 -11.62 -3.06 -3.81
CA VAL A 257 -10.33 -2.71 -3.22
C VAL A 257 -10.52 -1.55 -2.27
N PHE A 258 -10.01 -1.72 -1.05
CA PHE A 258 -9.83 -0.67 -0.07
C PHE A 258 -8.33 -0.47 0.13
N SER A 259 -7.88 0.78 0.11
CA SER A 259 -6.47 1.14 0.26
C SER A 259 -6.30 2.20 1.33
N ALA A 260 -5.46 1.92 2.33
CA ALA A 260 -5.06 2.88 3.35
C ALA A 260 -3.97 3.84 2.85
N GLY A 261 -3.06 3.36 2.01
CA GLY A 261 -2.03 4.17 1.35
C GLY A 261 -0.90 4.63 2.28
N SER A 262 -0.61 3.89 3.35
CA SER A 262 0.53 4.17 4.24
C SER A 262 1.05 2.93 4.96
N ILE A 263 2.38 2.80 5.07
CA ILE A 263 3.02 1.74 5.88
C ILE A 263 2.60 1.85 7.36
N ALA A 264 2.46 3.07 7.88
CA ALA A 264 2.17 3.30 9.30
C ALA A 264 0.74 2.90 9.71
N TRP A 265 -0.17 2.61 8.76
CA TRP A 265 -1.57 2.31 9.04
C TRP A 265 -1.74 1.15 10.02
N SER A 266 -1.21 -0.02 9.68
CA SER A 266 -1.39 -1.21 10.54
C SER A 266 -0.66 -1.09 11.87
N GLN A 267 0.38 -0.26 11.95
CA GLN A 267 1.10 0.04 13.20
C GLN A 267 0.29 0.90 14.18
N ALA A 268 -0.82 1.48 13.74
CA ALA A 268 -1.77 2.18 14.61
C ALA A 268 -2.83 1.25 15.22
N LEU A 269 -3.02 0.04 14.68
CA LEU A 269 -4.01 -0.93 15.18
C LEU A 269 -3.83 -1.26 16.67
N PRO A 270 -2.61 -1.49 17.21
CA PRO A 270 -2.46 -1.90 18.61
C PRO A 270 -2.70 -0.79 19.65
N ILE A 271 -2.81 0.47 19.21
CA ILE A 271 -2.99 1.59 20.13
C ILE A 271 -4.33 1.46 20.86
N ASN A 272 -4.34 1.81 22.16
CA ASN A 272 -5.52 1.68 23.02
C ASN A 272 -6.15 0.27 23.00
N ASN A 273 -5.33 -0.78 22.93
CA ASN A 273 -5.78 -2.17 22.82
C ASN A 273 -6.77 -2.40 21.66
N GLY A 274 -6.53 -1.79 20.50
CA GLY A 274 -7.41 -1.96 19.34
C GLY A 274 -8.74 -1.20 19.40
N ASP A 275 -9.01 -0.44 20.47
CA ASP A 275 -10.18 0.44 20.57
C ASP A 275 -9.84 1.84 20.03
N ASN A 276 -9.77 1.96 18.71
CA ASN A 276 -9.41 3.20 18.04
C ASN A 276 -10.01 3.29 16.62
N ASN A 277 -9.94 4.46 15.99
CA ASN A 277 -10.60 4.68 14.69
C ASN A 277 -9.96 3.91 13.51
N VAL A 278 -8.66 3.67 13.52
CA VAL A 278 -7.96 2.85 12.51
C VAL A 278 -8.47 1.40 12.58
N ALA A 279 -8.57 0.85 13.79
CA ALA A 279 -9.12 -0.48 14.02
C ALA A 279 -10.61 -0.56 13.63
N ARG A 280 -11.42 0.44 13.99
CA ARG A 280 -12.84 0.49 13.62
C ARG A 280 -13.03 0.50 12.10
N ILE A 281 -12.30 1.34 11.37
CA ILE A 281 -12.38 1.40 9.90
C ILE A 281 -11.95 0.06 9.28
N THR A 282 -10.82 -0.49 9.74
CA THR A 282 -10.32 -1.77 9.23
C THR A 282 -11.33 -2.90 9.46
N LEU A 283 -11.96 -2.94 10.63
CA LEU A 283 -13.00 -3.92 10.96
C LEU A 283 -14.24 -3.75 10.06
N ASN A 284 -14.72 -2.52 9.89
CA ASN A 284 -15.86 -2.23 9.01
C ASN A 284 -15.60 -2.78 7.61
N VAL A 285 -14.42 -2.50 7.03
CA VAL A 285 -14.00 -2.99 5.70
C VAL A 285 -13.95 -4.52 5.64
N ILE A 286 -13.31 -5.18 6.63
CA ILE A 286 -13.27 -6.64 6.70
C ILE A 286 -14.69 -7.21 6.71
N GLU A 287 -15.57 -6.73 7.60
CA GLU A 287 -16.95 -7.19 7.67
C GLU A 287 -17.71 -6.94 6.37
N GLY A 288 -17.54 -5.78 5.74
CA GLY A 288 -18.14 -5.47 4.45
C GLY A 288 -17.67 -6.41 3.34
N PHE A 289 -16.43 -6.88 3.40
CA PHE A 289 -15.85 -7.73 2.36
C PHE A 289 -16.22 -9.21 2.54
N ILE A 290 -16.35 -9.70 3.77
CA ILE A 290 -16.63 -11.12 4.04
C ILE A 290 -18.12 -11.48 4.09
N ARG A 291 -19.01 -10.47 4.09
CA ARG A 291 -20.47 -10.62 3.97
C ARG A 291 -20.88 -11.35 2.68
#